data_AF-A0A5K1GR78-F1
#
_entry.id   AF-A0A5K1GR78-F1
#
_cell.length_a   1.000
_cell.length_b   1.000
_cell.length_c   1.000
_cell.angle_alpha   90.00
_cell.angle_beta   90.00
_cell.angle_gamma   90.00
#
_symmetry.space_group_name_H-M   'P 1'
#
loop_
_entity.id
_entity.type
_entity.pdbx_description
1 polymer ?
#
loop_
_entity_poly.entity_id
_entity_poly.type
_entity_poly.pdbx_seq_one_letter_code
_entity_poly.pdbx_strand_id
1 'polypeptide(L)'
;MAVLRTAYSFFFFLLLLSFDIISASFCAHPGYDSGECSVRNDVIELDKADPSGRRIIDITHAYREDMPSWDSSEGLGRYVWLAKSMKNGSLANNSEFKMPTHSGTHVDAPGHVYDEYFEAGFDVDTLDLAVLN
;
A
#
# COMPACT_ATOMS: atom_id res chain seq x y z
N MET A 1 0.78 -55.61 11.09
CA MET A 1 0.06 -54.67 10.20
C MET A 1 -0.56 -53.46 10.92
N ALA A 2 -0.82 -53.52 12.24
CA ALA A 2 -1.36 -52.39 13.00
C ALA A 2 -0.33 -51.28 13.32
N VAL A 3 0.92 -51.64 13.63
CA VAL A 3 1.98 -50.69 14.05
C VAL A 3 2.39 -49.72 12.93
N LEU A 4 2.34 -50.18 11.67
CA LEU A 4 2.67 -49.34 10.51
C LEU A 4 1.61 -48.25 10.28
N ARG A 5 0.32 -48.56 10.53
CA ARG A 5 -0.79 -47.62 10.34
C ARG A 5 -0.78 -46.48 11.37
N THR A 6 -0.39 -46.75 12.62
CA THR A 6 -0.28 -45.72 13.66
C THR A 6 0.87 -44.75 13.40
N ALA A 7 2.01 -45.23 12.87
CA ALA A 7 3.15 -44.38 12.54
C ALA A 7 2.86 -43.39 11.40
N TYR A 8 2.16 -43.83 10.34
CA TYR A 8 1.73 -42.95 9.25
C TYR A 8 0.70 -41.92 9.71
N SER A 9 -0.22 -42.31 10.59
CA SER A 9 -1.23 -41.40 11.15
C SER A 9 -0.60 -40.32 12.04
N PHE A 10 0.45 -40.65 12.80
CA PHE A 10 1.17 -39.69 13.64
C PHE A 10 2.05 -38.74 12.81
N PHE A 11 2.70 -39.24 11.75
CA PHE A 11 3.51 -38.42 10.84
C PHE A 11 2.66 -37.46 10.01
N PHE A 12 1.45 -37.88 9.58
CA PHE A 12 0.50 -37.02 8.90
C PHE A 12 -0.06 -35.91 9.81
N PHE A 13 -0.27 -36.22 11.10
CA PHE A 13 -0.71 -35.23 12.09
C PHE A 13 0.38 -34.20 12.43
N LEU A 14 1.65 -34.60 12.45
CA LEU A 14 2.81 -33.71 12.60
C LEU A 14 3.03 -32.80 11.38
N LEU A 15 2.73 -33.28 10.16
CA LEU A 15 2.80 -32.47 8.95
C LEU A 15 1.73 -31.36 8.92
N LEU A 16 0.54 -31.64 9.48
CA LEU A 16 -0.57 -30.68 9.59
C LEU A 16 -0.35 -29.62 10.68
N LEU A 17 0.52 -29.88 11.67
CA LEU A 17 0.89 -28.94 12.73
C LEU A 17 1.94 -27.88 12.29
N SER A 18 2.41 -27.93 11.04
CA SER A 18 3.56 -27.13 10.60
C SER A 18 3.23 -25.89 9.75
N PHE A 19 1.95 -25.58 9.47
CA PHE A 19 1.60 -24.45 8.61
C PHE A 19 0.38 -23.65 9.07
N ASP A 20 0.29 -23.38 10.37
CA ASP A 20 -0.35 -22.13 10.79
C ASP A 20 0.73 -21.06 10.87
N ILE A 21 1.18 -20.56 9.71
CA ILE A 21 1.82 -19.26 9.68
C ILE A 21 0.71 -18.28 10.03
N ILE A 22 0.61 -17.94 11.32
CA ILE A 22 -0.10 -16.77 11.77
C ILE A 22 0.56 -15.61 11.04
N SER A 23 0.00 -15.20 9.90
CA SER A 23 0.26 -13.89 9.33
C SER A 23 -0.32 -12.92 10.35
N ALA A 24 0.49 -12.58 11.34
CA ALA A 24 0.24 -11.44 12.19
C ALA A 24 0.30 -10.24 11.24
N SER A 25 -0.86 -9.89 10.68
CA SER A 25 -1.05 -8.64 9.97
C SER A 25 -0.89 -7.55 11.02
N PHE A 26 0.37 -7.19 11.28
CA PHE A 26 0.71 -5.93 11.90
C PHE A 26 0.27 -4.89 10.89
N CYS A 27 -0.98 -4.47 11.01
CA CYS A 27 -1.61 -3.57 10.07
C CYS A 27 -0.73 -2.31 9.97
N ALA A 28 -0.09 -2.12 8.82
CA ALA A 28 0.69 -0.92 8.53
C ALA A 28 -0.21 0.33 8.40
N HIS A 29 -1.53 0.13 8.42
CA HIS A 29 -2.55 1.16 8.31
C HIS A 29 -3.65 1.00 9.35
N PRO A 30 -3.46 1.52 10.56
CA PRO A 30 -4.49 1.49 11.60
C PRO A 30 -5.65 2.50 11.37
N GLY A 31 -5.87 3.03 10.15
CA GLY A 31 -6.53 4.34 10.02
C GLY A 31 -7.54 4.60 8.91
N TYR A 32 -7.87 3.65 8.02
CA TYR A 32 -8.84 3.97 6.95
C TYR A 32 -10.24 3.44 7.24
N ASP A 33 -11.22 4.34 7.12
CA ASP A 33 -12.65 4.06 7.15
C ASP A 33 -13.07 3.36 5.85
N SER A 34 -13.98 2.40 5.96
CA SER A 34 -14.25 1.33 5.00
C SER A 34 -15.09 1.74 3.77
N GLY A 35 -14.78 2.89 3.16
CA GLY A 35 -15.17 3.13 1.77
C GLY A 35 -16.50 3.83 1.54
N GLU A 36 -16.73 4.98 2.18
CA GLU A 36 -17.61 5.98 1.57
C GLU A 36 -16.79 7.01 0.77
N CYS A 37 -17.04 7.13 -0.53
CA CYS A 37 -16.62 8.27 -1.36
C CYS A 37 -17.54 9.48 -1.14
N SER A 38 -18.02 9.69 0.09
CA SER A 38 -18.74 10.90 0.45
C SER A 38 -17.71 12.01 0.63
N VAL A 39 -17.98 13.20 0.08
CA VAL A 39 -17.32 14.42 0.55
C VAL A 39 -17.71 14.50 2.02
N ARG A 40 -16.82 14.07 2.92
CA ARG A 40 -17.00 14.33 4.33
C ARG A 40 -17.08 15.84 4.45
N ASN A 41 -18.28 16.35 4.73
CA ASN A 41 -18.44 17.72 5.23
C ASN A 41 -17.69 17.89 6.55
N ASP A 42 -17.36 16.77 7.19
CA ASP A 42 -16.30 16.60 8.16
C ASP A 42 -14.95 16.68 7.44
N VAL A 43 -14.67 17.84 6.84
CA VAL A 43 -13.29 18.31 6.79
C VAL A 43 -12.86 18.20 8.25
N ILE A 44 -12.05 17.20 8.59
CA ILE A 44 -11.27 17.26 9.82
C ILE A 44 -10.64 18.63 9.72
N GLU A 45 -11.07 19.56 10.57
CA GLU A 45 -10.55 20.91 10.64
C GLU A 45 -9.03 20.78 10.92
N LEU A 46 -8.27 20.56 9.86
CA LEU A 46 -6.97 21.17 9.68
C LEU A 46 -7.17 22.64 9.32
N ASP A 47 -8.27 23.26 9.79
CA ASP A 47 -8.49 24.69 9.75
C ASP A 47 -7.70 25.31 10.91
N LYS A 48 -6.39 25.07 10.91
CA LYS A 48 -5.50 26.16 11.27
C LYS A 48 -5.57 27.08 10.07
N ALA A 49 -6.50 28.04 10.13
CA ALA A 49 -6.67 29.10 9.16
C ALA A 49 -5.29 29.51 8.62
N ASP A 50 -5.03 29.17 7.35
CA ASP A 50 -3.89 29.74 6.65
C ASP A 50 -4.01 31.26 6.82
N PRO A 51 -2.98 31.96 7.36
CA PRO A 51 -3.02 33.42 7.48
C PRO A 51 -3.36 34.14 6.18
N SER A 52 -3.20 33.48 5.02
CA SER A 52 -3.58 34.00 3.70
C SER A 52 -5.05 33.78 3.29
N GLY A 53 -5.83 33.05 4.09
CA GLY A 53 -7.24 32.73 3.82
C GLY A 53 -7.45 31.70 2.72
N ARG A 54 -6.40 30.99 2.27
CA ARG A 54 -6.52 29.93 1.26
C ARG A 54 -6.90 28.60 1.91
N ARG A 55 -7.67 27.80 1.18
CA ARG A 55 -8.09 26.46 1.58
C ARG A 55 -7.23 25.42 0.89
N ILE A 56 -6.74 24.45 1.65
CA ILE A 56 -6.09 23.24 1.11
C ILE A 56 -7.16 22.17 0.93
N ILE A 57 -7.23 21.58 -0.26
CA ILE A 57 -8.13 20.47 -0.58
C ILE A 57 -7.26 19.30 -1.01
N ASP A 58 -7.37 18.18 -0.30
CA ASP A 58 -6.71 16.94 -0.70
C ASP A 58 -7.51 16.28 -1.83
N ILE A 59 -6.83 16.00 -2.95
CA ILE A 59 -7.39 15.33 -4.14
C ILE A 59 -6.83 13.91 -4.30
N THR A 60 -6.14 13.40 -3.28
CA THR A 60 -5.44 12.12 -3.30
C THR A 60 -6.33 11.02 -2.73
N HIS A 61 -6.48 9.91 -3.45
CA HIS A 61 -7.11 8.73 -2.88
C HIS A 61 -6.11 7.99 -1.97
N ALA A 62 -6.57 7.57 -0.80
CA ALA A 62 -5.78 6.71 0.09
C ALA A 62 -5.47 5.37 -0.58
N TYR A 63 -4.21 4.93 -0.50
CA TYR A 63 -3.78 3.61 -0.97
C TYR A 63 -4.36 2.50 -0.10
N ARG A 64 -5.02 1.53 -0.72
CA ARG A 64 -5.62 0.38 -0.06
C ARG A 64 -5.33 -0.88 -0.86
N GLU A 65 -5.27 -2.02 -0.18
CA GLU A 65 -5.02 -3.29 -0.85
C GLU A 65 -6.14 -3.65 -1.84
N ASP A 66 -7.38 -3.22 -1.55
CA ASP A 66 -8.57 -3.48 -2.35
C ASP A 66 -8.87 -2.38 -3.39
N MET A 67 -8.01 -1.37 -3.52
CA MET A 67 -8.28 -0.29 -4.48
C MET A 67 -8.17 -0.80 -5.92
N PRO A 68 -8.95 -0.23 -6.85
CA PRO A 68 -8.84 -0.58 -8.26
C PRO A 68 -7.39 -0.44 -8.76
N SER A 69 -6.93 -1.44 -9.51
CA SER A 69 -5.62 -1.44 -10.16
C SER A 69 -5.78 -1.81 -11.63
N TRP A 70 -4.97 -1.20 -12.49
CA TRP A 70 -4.98 -1.52 -13.92
C TRP A 70 -4.70 -3.01 -14.14
N ASP A 71 -5.47 -3.62 -15.04
CA ASP A 71 -5.36 -5.03 -15.45
C ASP A 71 -5.42 -6.04 -14.29
N SER A 72 -6.07 -5.69 -13.18
CA SER A 72 -6.24 -6.55 -12.01
C SER A 72 -7.69 -6.58 -11.56
N SER A 73 -8.27 -7.79 -11.45
CA SER A 73 -9.58 -8.00 -10.80
C SER A 73 -9.49 -7.98 -9.28
N GLU A 74 -8.29 -8.16 -8.71
CA GLU A 74 -8.06 -8.31 -7.28
C GLU A 74 -7.66 -6.98 -6.60
N GLY A 75 -7.56 -5.89 -7.37
CA GLY A 75 -7.06 -4.60 -6.89
C GLY A 75 -5.54 -4.53 -6.81
N LEU A 76 -5.04 -3.63 -5.96
CA LEU A 76 -3.59 -3.38 -5.78
C LEU A 76 -2.88 -4.51 -5.02
N GLY A 77 -3.60 -5.24 -4.17
CA GLY A 77 -3.06 -6.26 -3.29
C GLY A 77 -2.19 -5.69 -2.16
N ARG A 78 -1.49 -6.58 -1.44
CA ARG A 78 -0.60 -6.17 -0.36
C ARG A 78 0.58 -5.36 -0.90
N TYR A 79 0.49 -4.04 -0.75
CA TYR A 79 1.53 -3.12 -1.21
C TYR A 79 2.46 -2.67 -0.08
N VAL A 80 2.06 -2.73 1.19
CA VAL A 80 2.82 -2.22 2.34
C VAL A 80 2.96 -3.28 3.44
N TRP A 81 4.08 -3.24 4.18
CA TRP A 81 4.30 -4.10 5.34
C TRP A 81 5.15 -3.41 6.39
N LEU A 82 4.95 -3.80 7.66
CA LEU A 82 5.74 -3.29 8.77
C LEU A 82 7.09 -4.02 8.83
N ALA A 83 8.16 -3.33 8.44
CA ALA A 83 9.53 -3.86 8.47
C ALA A 83 10.15 -3.79 9.88
N LYS A 84 9.83 -2.75 10.67
CA LYS A 84 10.25 -2.61 12.08
C LYS A 84 9.09 -2.15 12.95
N SER A 85 9.05 -2.62 14.19
CA SER A 85 7.96 -2.32 15.13
C SER A 85 8.47 -1.95 16.50
N MET A 86 7.94 -0.87 17.08
CA MET A 86 8.21 -0.48 18.47
C MET A 86 7.71 -1.54 19.46
N LYS A 87 6.64 -2.27 19.10
CA LYS A 87 6.18 -3.41 19.90
C LYS A 87 7.23 -4.51 20.01
N ASN A 88 8.12 -4.59 19.02
CA ASN A 88 9.23 -5.54 18.97
C ASN A 88 10.57 -4.88 19.36
N GLY A 89 10.53 -3.77 20.11
CA GLY A 89 11.73 -3.10 20.64
C GLY A 89 12.46 -2.18 19.65
N SER A 90 11.90 -1.91 18.48
CA SER A 90 12.47 -0.90 17.57
C SER A 90 12.22 0.52 18.08
N LEU A 91 13.09 1.49 17.71
CA LEU A 91 12.91 2.90 18.08
C LEU A 91 11.70 3.56 17.39
N ALA A 92 11.27 3.01 16.25
CA ALA A 92 10.15 3.49 15.46
C ALA A 92 9.44 2.32 14.77
N ASN A 93 8.20 2.57 14.34
CA ASN A 93 7.48 1.72 13.40
C ASN A 93 7.90 2.14 11.99
N ASN A 94 8.57 1.26 11.25
CA ASN A 94 8.99 1.54 9.88
C ASN A 94 8.29 0.58 8.95
N SER A 95 7.59 1.12 7.96
CA SER A 95 6.96 0.35 6.90
C SER A 95 7.79 0.42 5.62
N GLU A 96 7.72 -0.64 4.84
CA GLU A 96 8.21 -0.70 3.46
C GLU A 96 7.02 -0.95 2.56
N PHE A 97 7.13 -0.54 1.30
CA PHE A 97 6.09 -0.81 0.32
C PHE A 97 6.68 -1.13 -1.06
N LYS A 98 5.87 -1.79 -1.89
CA LYS A 98 6.13 -2.07 -3.30
C LYS A 98 4.81 -1.96 -4.05
N MET A 99 4.75 -1.09 -5.06
CA MET A 99 3.59 -0.91 -5.93
C MET A 99 4.03 -0.44 -7.32
N PRO A 100 3.23 -0.68 -8.38
CA PRO A 100 3.43 -0.04 -9.69
C PRO A 100 3.37 1.49 -9.58
N THR A 101 4.14 2.19 -10.41
CA THR A 101 4.15 3.66 -10.50
C THR A 101 2.78 4.25 -10.85
N HIS A 102 1.98 3.51 -11.62
CA HIS A 102 0.62 3.88 -12.04
C HIS A 102 -0.45 3.37 -11.05
N SER A 103 -0.23 3.55 -9.75
CA SER A 103 -1.18 3.17 -8.71
C SER A 103 -1.78 4.42 -8.05
N GLY A 104 -3.10 4.45 -7.89
CA GLY A 104 -3.81 5.54 -7.21
C GLY A 104 -3.74 6.89 -7.94
N THR A 105 -3.85 7.99 -7.19
CA THR A 105 -3.65 9.34 -7.76
C THR A 105 -2.14 9.51 -8.05
N HIS A 106 -1.77 9.65 -9.32
CA HIS A 106 -0.37 9.69 -9.77
C HIS A 106 -0.17 10.67 -10.94
N VAL A 107 1.08 10.81 -11.38
CA VAL A 107 1.49 11.59 -12.56
C VAL A 107 2.24 10.69 -13.55
N ASP A 108 2.04 10.93 -14.84
CA ASP A 108 2.73 10.21 -15.91
C ASP A 108 3.75 11.13 -16.59
N ALA A 109 4.99 10.64 -16.73
CA ALA A 109 6.00 11.33 -17.52
C ALA A 109 5.78 11.12 -19.03
N PRO A 110 6.30 12.00 -19.91
CA PRO A 110 6.23 11.80 -21.35
C PRO A 110 6.83 10.46 -21.82
N GLY A 111 7.92 10.02 -21.19
CA GLY A 111 8.53 8.72 -21.44
C GLY A 111 7.61 7.51 -21.13
N HIS A 112 6.50 7.70 -20.42
CA HIS A 112 5.51 6.63 -20.21
C HIS A 112 4.88 6.14 -21.52
N VAL A 113 4.66 7.06 -22.48
CA VAL A 113 3.91 6.78 -23.72
C VAL A 113 4.80 6.79 -24.95
N TYR A 114 5.88 7.58 -24.94
CA TYR A 114 6.76 7.78 -26.10
C TYR A 114 8.15 7.19 -25.84
N ASP A 115 8.48 6.13 -26.58
CA ASP A 115 9.74 5.37 -26.45
C ASP A 115 10.97 6.27 -26.67
N GLU A 116 10.93 7.16 -27.66
CA GLU A 116 12.02 8.11 -27.91
C GLU A 116 12.25 9.08 -26.74
N TYR A 117 11.22 9.39 -25.97
CA TYR A 117 11.31 10.24 -24.78
C TYR A 117 11.78 9.46 -23.56
N PHE A 118 11.44 8.19 -23.46
CA PHE A 118 11.99 7.28 -22.46
C PHE A 118 13.51 7.16 -22.62
N GLU A 119 13.97 6.87 -23.84
CA GLU A 119 15.40 6.77 -24.17
C GLU A 119 16.15 8.10 -24.01
N ALA A 120 15.48 9.23 -24.25
CA ALA A 120 16.04 10.57 -24.01
C ALA A 120 16.07 10.97 -22.52
N GLY A 121 15.49 10.16 -21.62
CA GLY A 121 15.46 10.41 -20.19
C GLY A 121 14.42 11.43 -19.74
N PHE A 122 13.36 11.67 -20.51
CA PHE A 122 12.25 12.54 -20.11
C PHE A 122 11.30 11.83 -19.13
N ASP A 123 11.81 11.58 -17.93
CA ASP A 123 11.13 10.92 -16.81
C ASP A 123 10.78 11.93 -15.68
N VAL A 124 10.02 11.49 -14.67
CA VAL A 124 9.49 12.32 -13.58
C VAL A 124 10.57 13.04 -12.77
N ASP A 125 11.81 12.54 -12.77
CA ASP A 125 12.96 13.12 -12.07
C ASP A 125 13.67 14.22 -12.88
N THR A 126 13.27 14.44 -14.13
CA THR A 126 13.78 15.50 -15.02
C THR A 126 12.79 16.64 -15.26
N LEU A 127 11.59 16.55 -14.68
CA LEU A 127 10.50 17.51 -14.85
C LEU A 127 10.84 18.89 -14.24
N ASP A 128 10.56 19.96 -15.00
CA ASP A 128 10.56 21.32 -14.45
C ASP A 128 9.41 21.51 -13.45
N LEU A 129 9.76 21.76 -12.18
CA LEU A 129 8.79 21.92 -11.09
C LEU A 129 7.84 23.11 -11.30
N ALA A 130 8.19 24.08 -12.15
CA ALA A 130 7.27 25.16 -12.51
C ALA A 130 6.01 24.66 -13.25
N VAL A 131 6.05 23.45 -13.83
CA VAL A 131 4.89 22.81 -14.47
C VAL A 131 3.85 22.35 -13.45
N LEU A 132 4.25 22.09 -12.20
CA LEU A 132 3.38 21.58 -11.14
C LEU A 132 2.76 22.67 -10.24
N ASN A 133 2.89 23.95 -10.61
CA ASN A 133 2.66 25.11 -9.73
C ASN A 133 1.53 26.05 -10.19
#